data_AF-A0A1W6L2Q9-F1
#
_entry.id   AF-A0A1W6L2Q9-F1
#
_cell.length_a   1.000
_cell.length_b   1.000
_cell.length_c   1.000
_cell.angle_alpha   90.00
_cell.angle_beta   90.00
_cell.angle_gamma   90.00
#
_symmetry.space_group_name_H-M   'P 1'
#
loop_
_entity.id
_entity.type
_entity.pdbx_description
1 polymer ?
#
loop_
_entity_poly.entity_id
_entity_poly.type
_entity_poly.pdbx_seq_one_letter_code
_entity_poly.pdbx_strand_id
1 'polypeptide(L)'
;MKLRQLLVSLAAALATAGAAQAATFDGATGAATVTSYSDASNLWFDIDFTSAGAVTLNFTVEAADLTGGLNFNSLVRNLSGLGFDQLVFSLSGATFSAPGTLATDGFQAIASQGWNAQQLWATFSPALTTEFYVGAPLGTGTDWTLSLAGAQVGDTFAITAAVPEPGAVAMLLAGFGVMGAMARRRRNAA
;
A
#
# COMPACT_ATOMS: atom_id res chain seq x y z
N MET A 1 56.14 -15.39 -3.43
CA MET A 1 55.32 -14.47 -2.60
C MET A 1 54.21 -13.72 -3.36
N LYS A 2 54.09 -13.80 -4.71
CA LYS A 2 53.13 -12.97 -5.47
C LYS A 2 51.72 -13.57 -5.64
N LEU A 3 51.53 -14.87 -5.46
CA LEU A 3 50.22 -15.53 -5.64
C LEU A 3 49.26 -15.30 -4.46
N ARG A 4 49.80 -15.17 -3.24
CA ARG A 4 49.00 -14.95 -2.02
C ARG A 4 48.43 -13.53 -1.92
N GLN A 5 49.07 -12.54 -2.54
CA GLN A 5 48.59 -11.15 -2.55
C GLN A 5 47.46 -10.92 -3.57
N LEU A 6 47.44 -11.67 -4.68
CA LEU A 6 46.34 -11.59 -5.67
C LEU A 6 45.02 -12.18 -5.16
N LEU A 7 45.09 -13.21 -4.31
CA LEU A 7 43.91 -13.87 -3.74
C LEU A 7 43.19 -12.98 -2.72
N VAL A 8 43.90 -12.10 -2.01
CA VAL A 8 43.31 -11.21 -1.00
C VAL A 8 42.56 -10.05 -1.65
N SER A 9 43.02 -9.53 -2.79
CA SER A 9 42.32 -8.48 -3.54
C SER A 9 41.03 -8.96 -4.24
N LEU A 10 40.95 -10.25 -4.61
CA LEU A 10 39.74 -10.81 -5.22
C LEU A 10 38.64 -11.08 -4.17
N ALA A 11 39.02 -11.42 -2.93
CA ALA A 11 38.08 -11.63 -1.83
C ALA A 11 37.48 -10.32 -1.29
N ALA A 12 38.21 -9.20 -1.39
CA ALA A 12 37.71 -7.88 -0.95
C ALA A 12 36.69 -7.25 -1.92
N ALA A 13 36.72 -7.62 -3.21
CA ALA A 13 35.76 -7.13 -4.20
C ALA A 13 34.41 -7.89 -4.19
N LEU A 14 34.34 -9.03 -3.49
CA LEU A 14 33.12 -9.85 -3.39
C LEU A 14 32.23 -9.47 -2.20
N ALA A 15 32.68 -8.57 -1.32
CA ALA A 15 32.01 -8.22 -0.08
C ALA A 15 31.11 -6.96 -0.17
N THR A 16 31.02 -6.32 -1.34
CA THR A 16 30.15 -5.15 -1.57
C THR A 16 28.99 -5.45 -2.51
N ALA A 17 28.62 -6.72 -2.67
CA ALA A 17 27.31 -7.05 -3.22
C ALA A 17 26.26 -6.59 -2.20
N GLY A 18 25.81 -5.33 -2.34
CA GLY A 18 24.66 -4.83 -1.62
C GLY A 18 23.51 -5.82 -1.80
N ALA A 19 22.72 -6.03 -0.75
CA ALA A 19 21.51 -6.82 -0.84
C ALA A 19 20.74 -6.38 -2.09
N ALA A 20 20.54 -7.30 -3.03
CA ALA A 20 19.85 -7.01 -4.28
C ALA A 20 18.42 -6.61 -3.93
N GLN A 21 18.11 -5.31 -3.89
CA GLN A 21 16.74 -4.84 -3.70
C GLN A 21 15.95 -5.27 -4.94
N ALA A 22 14.91 -6.08 -4.77
CA ALA A 22 14.00 -6.45 -5.84
C ALA A 22 12.81 -5.53 -5.68
N ALA A 23 12.65 -4.52 -6.52
CA ALA A 23 11.86 -3.32 -6.35
C ALA A 23 12.53 -2.25 -5.48
N THR A 24 12.96 -1.18 -6.16
CA THR A 24 13.50 0.03 -5.52
C THR A 24 12.32 0.94 -5.17
N PHE A 25 12.22 1.35 -3.90
CA PHE A 25 11.25 2.35 -3.47
C PHE A 25 11.68 3.74 -3.92
N ASP A 26 10.94 4.34 -4.84
CA ASP A 26 11.25 5.64 -5.43
C ASP A 26 10.76 6.81 -4.56
N GLY A 27 9.72 6.56 -3.77
CA GLY A 27 9.15 7.53 -2.84
C GLY A 27 7.64 7.43 -2.71
N ALA A 28 7.11 8.19 -1.75
CA ALA A 28 5.68 8.30 -1.50
C ALA A 28 5.19 9.74 -1.71
N THR A 29 3.95 9.87 -2.17
CA THR A 29 3.27 11.17 -2.34
C THR A 29 1.83 11.07 -1.84
N GLY A 30 1.35 12.08 -1.12
CA GLY A 30 -0.05 12.15 -0.70
C GLY A 30 -0.25 12.53 0.78
N ALA A 31 -1.33 12.03 1.36
CA ALA A 31 -1.89 12.46 2.66
C ALA A 31 -1.28 11.77 3.90
N ALA A 32 -0.24 10.95 3.74
CA ALA A 32 0.39 10.22 4.82
C ALA A 32 1.91 10.35 4.78
N THR A 33 2.54 10.27 5.94
CA THR A 33 3.99 10.07 6.03
C THR A 33 4.29 8.59 5.88
N VAL A 34 5.33 8.24 5.11
CA VAL A 34 5.71 6.85 4.85
C VAL A 34 7.14 6.62 5.29
N THR A 35 7.34 5.58 6.10
CA THR A 35 8.67 5.06 6.44
C THR A 35 8.84 3.68 5.81
N SER A 36 9.90 3.47 5.05
CA SER A 36 10.18 2.18 4.40
C SER A 36 11.22 1.38 5.18
N TYR A 37 10.93 0.09 5.34
CA TYR A 37 11.83 -0.93 5.86
C TYR A 37 12.06 -2.04 4.82
N SER A 38 11.83 -1.71 3.55
CA SER A 38 11.82 -2.70 2.46
C SER A 38 13.23 -3.25 2.19
N ASP A 39 13.26 -4.52 1.78
CA ASP A 39 14.47 -5.23 1.40
C ASP A 39 14.31 -5.92 0.04
N ALA A 40 15.21 -6.85 -0.26
CA ALA A 40 15.28 -7.63 -1.48
C ALA A 40 14.01 -8.34 -1.92
N SER A 41 13.08 -8.72 -1.06
CA SER A 41 11.86 -9.42 -1.51
C SER A 41 10.66 -9.11 -0.62
N ASN A 42 10.82 -8.14 0.26
CA ASN A 42 9.82 -7.75 1.23
C ASN A 42 9.63 -6.25 1.19
N LEU A 43 8.44 -5.85 0.75
CA LEU A 43 7.97 -4.48 0.78
C LEU A 43 7.30 -4.24 2.13
N TRP A 44 7.93 -3.45 3.00
CA TRP A 44 7.40 -3.14 4.33
C TRP A 44 7.40 -1.63 4.58
N PHE A 45 6.22 -1.09 4.91
CA PHE A 45 6.05 0.33 5.23
C PHE A 45 5.21 0.59 6.47
N ASP A 46 5.63 1.60 7.22
CA ASP A 46 4.74 2.32 8.12
C ASP A 46 4.07 3.46 7.33
N ILE A 47 2.75 3.56 7.41
CA ILE A 47 1.94 4.59 6.76
C ILE A 47 1.16 5.35 7.84
N ASP A 48 1.59 6.57 8.11
CA ASP A 48 1.04 7.41 9.18
C ASP A 48 0.14 8.49 8.57
N PHE A 49 -1.18 8.27 8.61
CA PHE A 49 -2.17 9.23 8.09
C PHE A 49 -2.44 10.34 9.11
N THR A 50 -2.17 11.59 8.75
CA THR A 50 -2.52 12.78 9.54
C THR A 50 -3.89 13.36 9.18
N SER A 51 -4.49 12.90 8.09
CA SER A 51 -5.85 13.23 7.65
C SER A 51 -6.40 12.10 6.77
N ALA A 52 -7.71 12.08 6.51
CA ALA A 52 -8.26 11.26 5.43
C ALA A 52 -7.68 11.69 4.07
N GLY A 53 -7.66 10.78 3.09
CA GLY A 53 -7.04 11.00 1.80
C GLY A 53 -6.34 9.75 1.28
N ALA A 54 -5.46 9.92 0.29
CA ALA A 54 -4.70 8.84 -0.30
C ALA A 54 -3.20 9.12 -0.28
N VAL A 55 -2.40 8.06 -0.17
CA VAL A 55 -0.96 8.07 -0.36
C VAL A 55 -0.58 7.02 -1.39
N THR A 56 0.25 7.40 -2.35
CA THR A 56 0.76 6.52 -3.40
C THR A 56 2.26 6.31 -3.20
N LEU A 57 2.65 5.06 -3.04
CA LEU A 57 4.01 4.57 -2.95
C LEU A 57 4.42 4.09 -4.35
N ASN A 58 5.54 4.60 -4.87
CA ASN A 58 6.02 4.28 -6.22
C ASN A 58 7.30 3.43 -6.14
N PHE A 59 7.41 2.51 -7.10
CA PHE A 59 8.47 1.52 -7.15
C PHE A 59 8.97 1.32 -8.58
N THR A 60 10.26 1.05 -8.73
CA THR A 60 10.89 0.63 -9.98
C THR A 60 11.31 -0.83 -9.87
N VAL A 61 10.92 -1.65 -10.86
CA VAL A 61 11.19 -3.10 -10.92
C VAL A 61 12.67 -3.37 -11.23
N GLU A 62 13.25 -4.31 -10.50
CA GLU A 62 14.64 -4.75 -10.63
C GLU A 62 14.73 -6.22 -11.10
N ALA A 63 15.92 -6.66 -11.49
CA ALA A 63 16.09 -7.98 -12.12
C ALA A 63 15.73 -9.17 -11.22
N ALA A 64 15.81 -9.01 -9.89
CA ALA A 64 15.49 -10.06 -8.91
C ALA A 64 13.97 -10.33 -8.78
N ASP A 65 13.12 -9.40 -9.24
CA ASP A 65 11.66 -9.45 -9.11
C ASP A 65 10.96 -10.36 -10.11
N LEU A 66 11.59 -10.61 -11.25
CA LEU A 66 10.93 -11.24 -12.39
C LEU A 66 10.70 -12.74 -12.19
N THR A 67 11.34 -13.33 -11.17
CA THR A 67 11.32 -14.77 -10.92
C THR A 67 10.64 -15.18 -9.61
N GLY A 68 10.20 -14.23 -8.79
CA GLY A 68 9.57 -14.48 -7.48
C GLY A 68 8.47 -13.46 -7.15
N GLY A 69 7.47 -13.86 -6.35
CA GLY A 69 6.49 -12.91 -5.82
C GLY A 69 7.11 -12.00 -4.77
N LEU A 70 6.61 -10.76 -4.66
CA LEU A 70 7.03 -9.80 -3.65
C LEU A 70 6.15 -9.89 -2.42
N ASN A 71 6.76 -10.02 -1.24
CA ASN A 71 5.99 -9.93 0.00
C ASN A 71 5.62 -8.47 0.26
N PHE A 72 4.41 -8.25 0.76
CA PHE A 72 3.90 -6.93 1.09
C PHE A 72 3.33 -6.91 2.51
N ASN A 73 3.83 -5.96 3.28
CA ASN A 73 3.50 -5.71 4.67
C ASN A 73 3.32 -4.21 4.90
N SER A 74 2.36 -3.84 5.73
CA SER A 74 2.22 -2.46 6.16
C SER A 74 1.59 -2.33 7.53
N LEU A 75 2.15 -1.41 8.33
CA LEU A 75 1.53 -0.89 9.54
C LEU A 75 0.93 0.48 9.22
N VAL A 76 -0.39 0.57 9.27
CA VAL A 76 -1.12 1.81 9.01
C VAL A 76 -1.55 2.41 10.34
N ARG A 77 -1.10 3.63 10.63
CA ARG A 77 -1.50 4.36 11.84
C ARG A 77 -2.42 5.52 11.49
N ASN A 78 -3.48 5.64 12.25
CA ASN A 78 -4.37 6.80 12.20
C ASN A 78 -3.91 7.84 13.23
N LEU A 79 -3.20 8.86 12.76
CA LEU A 79 -2.77 10.01 13.56
C LEU A 79 -3.64 11.25 13.33
N SER A 80 -4.77 11.10 12.63
CA SER A 80 -5.64 12.22 12.26
C SER A 80 -6.52 12.73 13.40
N GLY A 81 -6.71 11.91 14.45
CA GLY A 81 -7.68 12.18 15.52
C GLY A 81 -9.15 11.99 15.12
N LEU A 82 -9.43 11.60 13.87
CA LEU A 82 -10.75 11.21 13.35
C LEU A 82 -10.81 9.68 13.20
N GLY A 83 -11.99 9.08 13.12
CA GLY A 83 -12.14 7.66 12.84
C GLY A 83 -12.13 7.37 11.34
N PHE A 84 -11.48 6.27 10.92
CA PHE A 84 -11.55 5.77 9.54
C PHE A 84 -12.59 4.65 9.45
N ASP A 85 -13.62 4.84 8.63
CA ASP A 85 -14.64 3.81 8.38
C ASP A 85 -14.14 2.73 7.43
N GLN A 86 -13.19 3.08 6.56
CA GLN A 86 -12.64 2.21 5.53
C GLN A 86 -11.19 2.55 5.23
N LEU A 87 -10.41 1.52 4.90
CA LEU A 87 -9.12 1.64 4.25
C LEU A 87 -9.07 0.74 3.02
N VAL A 88 -8.53 1.24 1.92
CA VAL A 88 -8.36 0.53 0.65
C VAL A 88 -6.91 0.60 0.22
N PHE A 89 -6.33 -0.53 -0.14
CA PHE A 89 -5.07 -0.59 -0.88
C PHE A 89 -5.36 -0.99 -2.32
N SER A 90 -4.77 -0.27 -3.27
CA SER A 90 -4.92 -0.55 -4.70
C SER A 90 -3.54 -0.62 -5.37
N LEU A 91 -3.44 -1.45 -6.40
CA LEU A 91 -2.22 -1.69 -7.15
C LEU A 91 -2.36 -1.15 -8.57
N SER A 92 -1.26 -0.61 -9.09
CA SER A 92 -1.08 -0.26 -10.50
C SER A 92 0.23 -0.85 -10.97
N GLY A 93 0.26 -1.55 -12.11
CA GLY A 93 1.46 -2.24 -12.61
C GLY A 93 1.84 -3.52 -11.84
N ALA A 94 1.05 -3.92 -10.84
CA ALA A 94 1.22 -5.15 -10.07
C ALA A 94 -0.15 -5.76 -9.73
N THR A 95 -0.18 -7.00 -9.22
CA THR A 95 -1.40 -7.65 -8.75
C THR A 95 -1.20 -8.41 -7.44
N PHE A 96 -2.24 -8.52 -6.61
CA PHE A 96 -2.25 -9.44 -5.48
C PHE A 96 -2.39 -10.88 -5.99
N SER A 97 -1.35 -11.70 -5.77
CA SER A 97 -1.33 -13.10 -6.21
C SER A 97 -1.68 -14.09 -5.11
N ALA A 98 -1.46 -13.73 -3.84
CA ALA A 98 -1.87 -14.53 -2.70
C ALA A 98 -2.37 -13.64 -1.55
N PRO A 99 -3.44 -14.07 -0.84
CA PRO A 99 -3.95 -13.32 0.29
C PRO A 99 -3.00 -13.39 1.49
N GLY A 100 -2.88 -12.27 2.18
CA GLY A 100 -2.28 -12.17 3.50
C GLY A 100 -3.31 -11.96 4.61
N THR A 101 -2.83 -11.63 5.79
CA THR A 101 -3.66 -11.30 6.96
C THR A 101 -4.02 -9.82 6.96
N LEU A 102 -5.21 -9.50 7.45
CA LEU A 102 -5.62 -8.14 7.84
C LEU A 102 -6.01 -8.19 9.31
N ALA A 103 -5.48 -7.27 10.11
CA ALA A 103 -5.71 -7.24 11.55
C ALA A 103 -5.68 -5.81 12.08
N THR A 104 -6.08 -5.64 13.34
CA THR A 104 -5.92 -4.41 14.11
C THR A 104 -5.17 -4.74 15.40
N ASP A 105 -4.83 -3.70 16.17
CA ASP A 105 -4.33 -3.82 17.53
C ASP A 105 -5.35 -4.38 18.55
N GLY A 106 -6.57 -4.67 18.11
CA GLY A 106 -7.65 -5.22 18.94
C GLY A 106 -8.56 -4.18 19.60
N PHE A 107 -8.28 -2.88 19.48
CA PHE A 107 -9.16 -1.84 20.03
C PHE A 107 -10.40 -1.59 19.16
N GLN A 108 -10.30 -1.75 17.84
CA GLN A 108 -11.43 -1.73 16.92
C GLN A 108 -11.47 -3.00 16.07
N ALA A 109 -12.69 -3.50 15.82
CA ALA A 109 -12.89 -4.69 15.01
C ALA A 109 -12.94 -4.34 13.52
N ILE A 110 -12.42 -5.26 12.70
CA ILE A 110 -12.70 -5.28 11.26
C ILE A 110 -14.14 -5.77 11.08
N ALA A 111 -15.00 -4.91 10.56
CA ALA A 111 -16.41 -5.22 10.31
C ALA A 111 -16.60 -6.05 9.05
N SER A 112 -15.82 -5.76 8.01
CA SER A 112 -15.80 -6.50 6.76
C SER A 112 -14.48 -6.26 6.03
N GLN A 113 -14.03 -7.24 5.25
CA GLN A 113 -12.80 -7.14 4.46
C GLN A 113 -12.93 -7.96 3.18
N GLY A 114 -12.10 -7.63 2.20
CA GLY A 114 -12.05 -8.37 0.94
C GLY A 114 -10.84 -8.00 0.12
N TRP A 115 -10.60 -8.78 -0.93
CA TRP A 115 -9.52 -8.53 -1.88
C TRP A 115 -9.85 -9.11 -3.25
N ASN A 116 -9.15 -8.60 -4.25
CA ASN A 116 -9.05 -9.14 -5.60
C ASN A 116 -7.64 -8.83 -6.13
N ALA A 117 -7.39 -9.10 -7.41
CA ALA A 117 -6.07 -8.90 -8.00
C ALA A 117 -5.58 -7.43 -7.97
N GLN A 118 -6.45 -6.43 -7.92
CA GLN A 118 -6.09 -5.01 -7.99
C GLN A 118 -6.22 -4.28 -6.66
N GLN A 119 -7.00 -4.81 -5.71
CA GLN A 119 -7.25 -4.11 -4.45
C GLN A 119 -7.49 -5.07 -3.30
N LEU A 120 -7.15 -4.61 -2.10
CA LEU A 120 -7.66 -5.16 -0.84
C LEU A 120 -8.28 -4.01 -0.02
N TRP A 121 -9.22 -4.35 0.86
CA TRP A 121 -9.91 -3.36 1.66
C TRP A 121 -10.37 -3.95 2.99
N ALA A 122 -10.53 -3.07 3.98
CA ALA A 122 -11.16 -3.34 5.24
C ALA A 122 -12.08 -2.18 5.63
N THR A 123 -13.18 -2.51 6.30
CA THR A 123 -14.10 -1.56 6.93
C THR A 123 -14.12 -1.81 8.42
N PHE A 124 -14.36 -0.77 9.20
CA PHE A 124 -14.23 -0.79 10.66
C PHE A 124 -15.53 -0.36 11.30
N SER A 125 -15.93 -1.06 12.37
CA SER A 125 -17.08 -0.68 13.20
C SER A 125 -16.82 -1.07 14.65
N PRO A 126 -16.58 -0.11 15.57
CA PRO A 126 -16.52 1.34 15.32
C PRO A 126 -15.33 1.75 14.41
N ALA A 127 -15.36 2.97 13.89
CA ALA A 127 -14.32 3.51 13.02
C ALA A 127 -12.92 3.39 13.64
N LEU A 128 -11.92 3.04 12.83
CA LEU A 128 -10.53 2.83 13.27
C LEU A 128 -9.92 4.14 13.75
N THR A 129 -9.42 4.19 14.99
CA THR A 129 -8.74 5.39 15.55
C THR A 129 -7.28 5.12 15.94
N THR A 130 -6.77 3.91 15.70
CA THR A 130 -5.42 3.49 16.10
C THR A 130 -4.69 2.86 14.92
N GLU A 131 -4.53 1.53 14.89
CA GLU A 131 -3.62 0.84 13.98
C GLU A 131 -4.31 -0.28 13.20
N PHE A 132 -3.94 -0.40 11.93
CA PHE A 132 -4.35 -1.47 11.04
C PHE A 132 -3.13 -2.14 10.42
N TYR A 133 -3.13 -3.46 10.43
CA TYR A 133 -2.02 -4.29 9.98
C TYR A 133 -2.42 -4.98 8.68
N VAL A 134 -1.58 -4.80 7.65
CA VAL A 134 -1.66 -5.52 6.39
C VAL A 134 -0.47 -6.46 6.31
N GLY A 135 -0.72 -7.76 6.24
CA GLY A 135 0.32 -8.79 6.28
C GLY A 135 0.69 -9.16 7.71
N ALA A 136 1.99 -9.40 7.95
CA ALA A 136 2.54 -9.67 9.28
C ALA A 136 3.62 -8.64 9.69
N PRO A 137 3.33 -7.32 9.69
CA PRO A 137 4.33 -6.28 9.98
C PRO A 137 4.93 -6.38 11.40
N LEU A 138 4.24 -7.06 12.33
CA LEU A 138 4.69 -7.30 13.71
C LEU A 138 5.11 -8.76 13.94
N GLY A 139 5.30 -9.55 12.88
CA GLY A 139 5.65 -10.97 12.95
C GLY A 139 4.48 -11.91 13.23
N THR A 140 3.24 -11.41 13.25
CA THR A 140 2.01 -12.20 13.44
C THR A 140 1.11 -12.12 12.22
N GLY A 141 0.72 -13.27 11.66
CA GLY A 141 -0.13 -13.35 10.47
C GLY A 141 0.60 -13.96 9.28
N THR A 142 0.23 -13.53 8.08
CA THR A 142 0.84 -13.96 6.82
C THR A 142 0.93 -12.76 5.89
N ASP A 143 2.10 -12.56 5.30
CA ASP A 143 2.37 -11.49 4.34
C ASP A 143 1.46 -11.60 3.11
N TRP A 144 1.14 -10.46 2.50
CA TRP A 144 0.52 -10.47 1.18
C TRP A 144 1.58 -10.76 0.13
N THR A 145 1.19 -11.41 -0.98
CA THR A 145 2.12 -11.60 -2.11
C THR A 145 1.64 -10.82 -3.30
N LEU A 146 2.53 -10.01 -3.86
CA LEU A 146 2.35 -9.29 -5.11
C LEU A 146 3.02 -10.04 -6.26
N SER A 147 2.39 -10.05 -7.42
CA SER A 147 2.96 -10.51 -8.67
C SER A 147 3.18 -9.34 -9.61
N LEU A 148 4.40 -9.30 -10.14
CA LEU A 148 4.83 -8.42 -11.22
C LEU A 148 4.85 -9.15 -12.56
N ALA A 149 3.96 -10.15 -12.74
CA ALA A 149 3.89 -10.93 -13.96
C ALA A 149 3.68 -10.02 -15.19
N GLY A 150 4.61 -10.10 -16.14
CA GLY A 150 4.59 -9.29 -17.36
C GLY A 150 5.30 -7.94 -17.25
N ALA A 151 5.79 -7.55 -16.08
CA ALA A 151 6.67 -6.40 -15.92
C ALA A 151 8.07 -6.70 -16.45
N GLN A 152 8.80 -5.65 -16.81
CA GLN A 152 10.21 -5.68 -17.20
C GLN A 152 11.04 -4.87 -16.19
N VAL A 153 12.35 -5.15 -16.14
CA VAL A 153 13.29 -4.34 -15.35
C VAL A 153 13.21 -2.89 -15.82
N GLY A 154 13.05 -1.95 -14.88
CA GLY A 154 12.87 -0.54 -15.15
C GLY A 154 11.41 -0.09 -15.32
N ASP A 155 10.45 -1.02 -15.37
CA ASP A 155 9.03 -0.65 -15.29
C ASP A 155 8.70 -0.12 -13.89
N THR A 156 7.65 0.70 -13.81
CA THR A 156 7.16 1.23 -12.54
C THR A 156 5.85 0.59 -12.13
N PHE A 157 5.71 0.28 -10.85
CA PHE A 157 4.43 -0.06 -10.24
C PHE A 157 4.16 0.80 -9.01
N ALA A 158 2.90 0.85 -8.57
CA ALA A 158 2.49 1.67 -7.46
C ALA A 158 1.50 0.95 -6.55
N ILE A 159 1.60 1.27 -5.26
CA ILE A 159 0.66 0.85 -4.21
C ILE A 159 0.02 2.13 -3.66
N THR A 160 -1.31 2.24 -3.73
CA THR A 160 -2.04 3.38 -3.19
C THR A 160 -2.89 2.94 -2.00
N ALA A 161 -2.60 3.48 -0.83
CA ALA A 161 -3.43 3.36 0.36
C ALA A 161 -4.36 4.57 0.47
N ALA A 162 -5.66 4.34 0.61
CA ALA A 162 -6.68 5.38 0.64
C ALA A 162 -7.65 5.19 1.80
N VAL A 163 -7.94 6.30 2.48
CA VAL A 163 -9.01 6.48 3.45
C VAL A 163 -10.07 7.36 2.78
N PRO A 164 -11.17 6.79 2.26
CA PRO A 164 -12.24 7.57 1.67
C PRO A 164 -12.87 8.51 2.69
N GLU A 165 -13.13 9.76 2.30
CA GLU A 165 -13.90 10.67 3.14
C GLU A 165 -15.38 10.24 3.16
N PRO A 166 -15.95 9.88 4.33
CA PRO A 166 -17.34 9.46 4.42
C PRO A 166 -18.32 10.52 3.89
N GLY A 167 -17.94 11.79 3.97
CA GLY A 167 -18.74 12.93 3.54
C GLY A 167 -18.71 13.24 2.04
N ALA A 168 -17.64 12.90 1.32
CA ALA A 168 -17.49 13.33 -0.08
C ALA A 168 -18.54 12.69 -1.00
N VAL A 169 -18.81 11.40 -0.82
CA VAL A 169 -19.83 10.68 -1.60
C VAL A 169 -21.24 11.13 -1.23
N ALA A 170 -21.53 11.32 0.06
CA ALA A 170 -22.81 11.81 0.53
C ALA A 170 -23.11 13.23 0.04
N MET A 171 -22.11 14.12 0.06
CA MET A 171 -22.23 15.50 -0.41
C MET A 171 -22.35 15.58 -1.94
N LEU A 172 -21.64 14.72 -2.67
CA LEU A 172 -21.79 14.60 -4.12
C LEU A 172 -23.21 14.17 -4.50
N LEU A 173 -23.73 13.14 -3.84
CA LEU A 173 -25.10 12.66 -4.05
C LEU A 173 -26.15 13.70 -3.66
N ALA A 174 -25.94 14.41 -2.55
CA ALA A 174 -26.79 15.53 -2.16
C ALA A 174 -26.77 16.65 -3.22
N GLY A 175 -25.59 16.99 -3.75
CA GLY A 175 -25.43 17.95 -4.83
C GLY A 175 -26.19 17.55 -6.09
N PHE A 176 -26.09 16.29 -6.52
CA PHE A 176 -26.88 15.77 -7.64
C PHE A 176 -28.39 15.77 -7.36
N GLY A 177 -28.81 15.45 -6.13
CA GLY A 177 -30.21 15.51 -5.71
C GLY A 177 -30.79 16.92 -5.83
N VAL A 178 -30.05 17.94 -5.39
CA VAL A 178 -30.46 19.36 -5.50
C VAL A 178 -30.54 19.79 -6.96
N MET A 179 -29.53 19.46 -7.78
CA MET A 179 -29.54 19.79 -9.21
C MET A 179 -30.70 19.13 -9.95
N GLY A 180 -30.98 17.85 -9.67
CA GLY A 180 -32.13 17.13 -10.22
C GLY A 180 -33.48 17.76 -9.82
N ALA A 181 -33.61 18.17 -8.55
CA ALA A 181 -34.81 18.85 -8.05
C ALA A 181 -35.03 20.23 -8.71
N MET A 182 -33.96 21.01 -8.91
CA MET A 182 -34.02 22.31 -9.60
C MET A 182 -34.40 22.14 -11.08
N ALA A 183 -33.83 21.17 -11.78
CA ALA A 183 -34.18 20.88 -13.17
C ALA A 183 -35.66 20.48 -13.33
N ARG A 184 -36.19 19.69 -12.39
CA ARG A 184 -37.61 19.33 -12.36
C ARG A 184 -38.53 20.53 -12.10
N ARG A 185 -38.16 21.44 -11.21
CA ARG A 185 -38.93 22.67 -10.94
C ARG A 185 -39.00 23.59 -12.16
N ARG A 186 -37.90 23.69 -12.93
CA ARG A 186 -37.87 24.50 -14.17
C ARG A 186 -38.75 23.94 -15.27
N ARG A 187 -38.88 22.61 -15.37
CA ARG A 187 -39.80 21.95 -16.33
C ARG A 187 -41.27 22.09 -15.97
N ASN A 188 -41.60 22.31 -14.70
CA ASN A 188 -42.98 22.50 -14.25
C ASN A 188 -43.40 23.99 -14.22
N ALA A 189 -42.47 24.91 -14.48
CA ALA A 189 -42.69 26.36 -14.48
C ALA A 189 -42.62 26.98 -15.89
N ALA A 190 -42.42 26.15 -16.92
CA ALA A 190 -42.51 26.48 -18.34
C ALA A 190 -43.69 25.70 -18.95
#